data_AF-A0A7C6SV95-F1
#
_entry.id   AF-A0A7C6SV95-F1
#
_cell.length_a   1.000
_cell.length_b   1.000
_cell.length_c   1.000
_cell.angle_alpha   90.00
_cell.angle_beta   90.00
_cell.angle_gamma   90.00
#
_symmetry.space_group_name_H-M   'P 1'
#
loop_
_entity.id
_entity.type
_entity.pdbx_description
1 polymer ?
#
loop_
_entity_poly.entity_id
_entity_poly.type
_entity_poly.pdbx_seq_one_letter_code
_entity_poly.pdbx_strand_id
1 'polypeptide(L)'
;MNITLNILTLIQVFFAIVIGLYFLNLLKSQQGSKVAIDRESRKEMEKLEQMRQVSLTQPLAEKTRPSTFDEIVGQHDGLKALRAALCSPNPQHVILYGPPGIGKTAAARLVLEEAKNTPGSPFSPDAKFVEIDATIARFDERGIADPLIGSVHDPIYQGAGPLGMAGVPQP
;
A
#
# COMPACT_ATOMS: atom_id res chain seq x y z
N MET A 1 40.02 -61.06 -8.21
CA MET A 1 39.13 -60.18 -7.41
C MET A 1 39.71 -58.78 -7.20
N ASN A 2 40.99 -58.64 -6.86
CA ASN A 2 41.61 -57.33 -6.57
C ASN A 2 41.77 -56.40 -7.80
N ILE A 3 42.07 -56.95 -8.99
CA ILE A 3 42.26 -56.14 -10.22
C ILE A 3 40.93 -55.50 -10.66
N THR A 4 39.83 -56.27 -10.63
CA THR A 4 38.49 -55.78 -10.97
C THR A 4 38.03 -54.70 -10.00
N LEU A 5 38.31 -54.86 -8.69
CA LEU A 5 38.04 -53.83 -7.68
C LEU A 5 38.82 -52.53 -7.95
N ASN A 6 40.12 -52.63 -8.30
CA ASN A 6 40.96 -51.48 -8.59
C ASN A 6 40.52 -50.70 -9.83
N ILE A 7 40.00 -51.39 -10.85
CA ILE A 7 39.46 -50.75 -12.06
C ILE A 7 38.16 -50.01 -11.71
N LEU A 8 37.31 -50.61 -10.88
CA LEU A 8 36.03 -50.04 -10.47
C LEU A 8 36.21 -48.78 -9.61
N THR A 9 37.19 -48.77 -8.70
CA THR A 9 37.53 -47.57 -7.91
C THR A 9 38.10 -46.45 -8.77
N LEU A 10 38.90 -46.75 -9.79
CA LEU A 10 39.46 -45.77 -10.71
C LEU A 10 38.36 -45.08 -11.53
N ILE A 11 37.38 -45.84 -12.00
CA ILE A 11 36.19 -45.31 -12.69
C ILE A 11 35.38 -44.43 -11.75
N GLN A 12 35.18 -44.84 -10.50
CA GLN A 12 34.42 -44.08 -9.50
C GLN A 12 35.08 -42.73 -9.18
N VAL A 13 36.41 -42.70 -9.05
CA VAL A 13 37.19 -41.47 -8.84
C VAL A 13 37.10 -40.55 -10.07
N PHE A 14 37.16 -41.09 -11.28
CA PHE A 14 37.00 -40.32 -12.50
C PHE A 14 35.63 -39.60 -12.55
N PHE A 15 34.53 -40.32 -12.29
CA PHE A 15 33.20 -39.72 -12.24
C PHE A 15 33.06 -38.71 -11.10
N ALA A 16 33.65 -38.95 -9.93
CA ALA A 16 33.64 -37.99 -8.83
C ALA A 16 34.32 -36.66 -9.20
N ILE A 17 35.45 -36.73 -9.94
CA ILE A 17 36.15 -35.54 -10.43
C ILE A 17 35.30 -34.79 -11.47
N VAL A 18 34.68 -35.50 -12.42
CA VAL A 18 33.82 -34.89 -13.45
C VAL A 18 32.60 -34.20 -12.82
N ILE A 19 31.94 -34.87 -11.87
CA ILE A 19 30.80 -34.30 -11.13
C ILE A 19 31.25 -33.08 -10.30
N GLY A 20 32.41 -33.17 -9.64
CA GLY A 20 32.99 -32.05 -8.89
C GLY A 20 33.28 -30.83 -9.76
N LEU A 21 33.87 -31.03 -10.95
CA LEU A 21 34.13 -29.96 -11.91
C LEU A 21 32.84 -29.36 -12.49
N TYR A 22 31.83 -30.19 -12.75
CA TYR A 22 30.51 -29.72 -13.19
C TYR A 22 29.86 -28.82 -12.14
N PHE A 23 29.85 -29.25 -10.87
CA PHE A 23 29.31 -28.46 -9.76
C PHE A 23 30.10 -27.15 -9.53
N LEU A 24 31.43 -27.19 -9.65
CA LEU A 24 32.28 -25.98 -9.56
C LEU A 24 31.96 -24.97 -10.67
N ASN A 25 31.67 -25.44 -11.88
CA ASN A 25 31.28 -24.56 -12.98
C ASN A 25 29.87 -23.97 -12.79
N LEU A 26 28.93 -24.79 -12.30
CA LEU A 26 27.56 -24.36 -11.99
C LEU A 26 27.54 -23.26 -10.91
N LEU A 27 28.35 -23.41 -9.86
CA LEU A 27 28.48 -22.43 -8.78
C LEU A 27 29.08 -21.10 -9.25
N LYS A 28 30.07 -21.14 -10.15
CA LYS A 28 30.64 -19.91 -10.74
C LYS A 28 29.63 -19.18 -11.64
N SER A 29 28.81 -19.90 -12.39
CA SER A 29 27.77 -19.32 -13.26
C SER A 29 26.68 -18.58 -12.46
N GLN A 30 26.30 -19.08 -11.27
CA GLN A 30 25.27 -18.46 -10.45
C GLN A 30 25.70 -17.14 -9.76
N GLN A 31 26.99 -16.91 -9.54
CA GLN A 31 27.47 -15.70 -8.85
C GLN A 31 27.36 -14.44 -9.71
N GLY A 32 27.56 -14.53 -11.04
CA GLY A 32 27.50 -13.38 -11.94
C GLY A 32 26.10 -12.78 -12.09
N SER A 33 25.06 -13.63 -12.09
CA SER A 33 23.66 -13.20 -12.24
C SER A 33 23.15 -12.46 -11.00
N LYS A 34 23.49 -12.90 -9.78
CA LYS A 34 23.04 -12.24 -8.54
C LYS A 34 23.60 -10.81 -8.39
N VAL A 35 24.84 -10.57 -8.81
CA VAL A 35 25.47 -9.23 -8.69
C VAL A 35 24.90 -8.24 -9.69
N ALA A 36 24.53 -8.68 -10.90
CA ALA A 36 23.86 -7.83 -11.88
C ALA A 36 22.46 -7.43 -11.42
N ILE A 37 21.70 -8.38 -10.88
CA ILE A 37 20.34 -8.16 -10.35
C ILE A 37 20.36 -7.17 -9.17
N ASP A 38 21.27 -7.35 -8.19
CA ASP A 38 21.36 -6.44 -7.04
C ASP A 38 21.70 -5.00 -7.46
N ARG A 39 22.56 -4.86 -8.48
CA ARG A 39 22.96 -3.54 -9.00
C ARG A 39 21.83 -2.84 -9.74
N GLU A 40 21.01 -3.58 -10.47
CA GLU A 40 19.83 -3.05 -11.17
C GLU A 40 18.74 -2.67 -10.17
N SER A 41 18.46 -3.53 -9.17
CA SER A 41 17.52 -3.22 -8.09
C SER A 41 17.92 -1.99 -7.28
N ARG A 42 19.21 -1.80 -6.97
CA ARG A 42 19.69 -0.59 -6.29
C ARG A 42 19.44 0.69 -7.09
N LYS A 43 19.70 0.67 -8.40
CA LYS A 43 19.45 1.82 -9.27
C LYS A 43 17.96 2.16 -9.35
N GLU A 44 17.10 1.14 -9.38
CA GLU A 44 15.66 1.31 -9.40
C GLU A 44 15.16 1.90 -8.07
N MET A 45 15.70 1.42 -6.94
CA MET A 45 15.44 1.98 -5.61
C MET A 45 15.88 3.44 -5.49
N GLU A 46 17.09 3.77 -5.94
CA GLU A 46 17.58 5.17 -5.96
C GLU A 46 16.69 6.07 -6.84
N LYS A 47 16.23 5.58 -7.98
CA LYS A 47 15.30 6.32 -8.85
C LYS A 47 13.95 6.55 -8.17
N LEU A 48 13.41 5.54 -7.48
CA LEU A 48 12.18 5.67 -6.71
C LEU A 48 12.34 6.67 -5.56
N GLU A 49 13.48 6.66 -4.87
CA GLU A 49 13.80 7.66 -3.84
C GLU A 49 13.86 9.07 -4.42
N GLN A 50 14.53 9.27 -5.56
CA GLN A 50 14.58 10.56 -6.25
C GLN A 50 13.18 11.05 -6.66
N MET A 51 12.33 10.16 -7.19
CA MET A 51 10.95 10.50 -7.52
C MET A 51 10.13 10.89 -6.28
N ARG A 52 10.36 10.24 -5.13
CA ARG A 52 9.73 10.61 -3.86
C ARG A 52 10.20 11.96 -3.30
N GLN A 53 11.40 12.42 -3.66
CA GLN A 53 11.88 13.75 -3.24
C GLN A 53 11.19 14.90 -3.98
N VAL A 54 10.55 14.62 -5.12
CA VAL A 54 9.76 15.62 -5.85
C VAL A 54 8.38 15.74 -5.20
N SER A 55 8.24 16.62 -4.22
CA SER A 55 6.94 16.99 -3.64
C SER A 55 6.42 18.30 -4.22
N LEU A 56 5.15 18.36 -4.57
CA LEU A 56 4.48 19.62 -4.89
C LEU A 56 4.37 20.49 -3.63
N THR A 57 4.46 21.82 -3.80
CA THR A 57 4.20 22.76 -2.72
C THR A 57 2.79 22.58 -2.20
N GLN A 58 2.63 22.48 -0.89
CA GLN A 58 1.31 22.39 -0.25
C GLN A 58 0.45 23.61 -0.64
N PRO A 59 -0.77 23.39 -1.19
CA PRO A 59 -1.63 24.49 -1.61
C PRO A 59 -2.07 25.33 -0.42
N LEU A 60 -2.33 26.63 -0.64
CA LEU A 60 -2.73 27.55 0.43
C LEU A 60 -4.02 27.10 1.12
N ALA A 61 -4.97 26.54 0.37
CA ALA A 61 -6.23 26.02 0.91
C ALA A 61 -6.01 24.88 1.92
N GLU A 62 -4.91 24.14 1.82
CA GLU A 62 -4.53 23.13 2.80
C GLU A 62 -3.81 23.78 4.00
N LYS A 63 -2.94 24.76 3.74
CA LYS A 63 -2.25 25.51 4.82
C LYS A 63 -3.20 26.30 5.72
N THR A 64 -4.30 26.83 5.17
CA THR A 64 -5.28 27.61 5.93
C THR A 64 -6.44 26.76 6.42
N ARG A 65 -6.36 25.42 6.32
CA ARG A 65 -7.42 24.54 6.79
C ARG A 65 -7.45 24.56 8.33
N PRO A 66 -8.65 24.68 8.94
CA PRO A 66 -8.78 24.69 10.39
C PRO A 66 -8.11 23.50 11.07
N SER A 67 -7.24 23.76 12.04
CA SER A 67 -6.56 22.73 12.86
C SER A 67 -7.17 22.60 14.26
N THR A 68 -7.97 23.59 14.67
CA THR A 68 -8.66 23.62 15.96
C THR A 68 -10.14 24.00 15.77
N PHE A 69 -10.98 23.67 16.75
CA PHE A 69 -12.40 24.02 16.70
C PHE A 69 -12.66 25.53 16.72
N ASP A 70 -11.78 26.30 17.37
CA ASP A 70 -11.90 27.77 17.47
C ASP A 70 -11.70 28.47 16.12
N GLU A 71 -11.03 27.80 15.17
CA GLU A 71 -10.85 28.29 13.80
C GLU A 71 -12.11 28.06 12.93
N ILE A 72 -13.11 27.31 13.40
CA ILE A 72 -14.38 27.12 12.70
C ILE A 72 -15.36 28.22 13.08
N VAL A 73 -15.62 29.12 12.13
CA VAL A 73 -16.52 30.26 12.34
C VAL A 73 -17.97 29.88 12.05
N GLY A 74 -18.87 30.19 12.98
CA GLY A 74 -20.33 30.20 12.74
C GLY A 74 -21.03 28.83 12.70
N GLN A 75 -20.35 27.74 13.04
CA GLN A 75 -20.90 26.37 12.97
C GLN A 75 -21.06 25.70 14.34
N HIS A 76 -21.23 26.46 15.42
CA HIS A 76 -21.26 25.94 16.80
C HIS A 76 -22.28 24.81 17.01
N ASP A 77 -23.53 25.00 16.57
CA ASP A 77 -24.58 23.97 16.73
C ASP A 77 -24.33 22.74 15.86
N GLY A 78 -23.84 22.95 14.63
CA GLY A 78 -23.45 21.86 13.73
C GLY A 78 -22.31 21.02 14.30
N LEU A 79 -21.29 21.66 14.89
CA LEU A 79 -20.20 20.99 15.58
C LEU A 79 -20.69 20.22 16.81
N LYS A 80 -21.59 20.80 17.60
CA LYS A 80 -22.18 20.12 18.75
C LYS A 80 -22.94 18.86 18.34
N ALA A 81 -23.76 18.94 17.28
CA ALA A 81 -24.48 17.80 16.74
C ALA A 81 -23.53 16.73 16.19
N LEU A 82 -22.50 17.14 15.45
CA LEU A 82 -21.51 16.24 14.86
C LEU A 82 -20.70 15.49 15.94
N ARG A 83 -20.26 16.19 16.98
CA ARG A 83 -19.58 15.59 18.16
C ARG A 83 -20.48 14.58 18.86
N ALA A 84 -21.76 14.91 19.07
CA ALA A 84 -22.70 13.98 19.68
C ALA A 84 -22.90 12.71 18.85
N ALA A 85 -22.93 12.84 17.52
CA ALA A 85 -23.10 11.70 16.61
C ALA A 85 -21.86 10.81 16.52
N LEU A 86 -20.65 11.39 16.47
CA LEU A 86 -19.41 10.66 16.18
C LEU A 86 -18.62 10.25 17.42
N CYS A 87 -18.67 11.02 18.52
CA CYS A 87 -17.91 10.73 19.73
C CYS A 87 -18.67 9.84 20.73
N SER A 88 -19.84 9.33 20.36
CA SER A 88 -20.61 8.41 21.20
C SER A 88 -20.04 6.98 21.16
N PRO A 89 -20.43 6.10 22.09
CA PRO A 89 -20.05 4.68 22.04
C PRO A 89 -20.48 3.94 20.79
N ASN A 90 -21.51 4.45 20.11
CA ASN A 90 -22.02 3.91 18.85
C ASN A 90 -22.07 5.03 17.80
N PRO A 91 -20.92 5.37 17.18
CA PRO A 91 -20.84 6.42 16.16
C PRO A 91 -21.84 6.18 15.04
N GLN A 92 -22.57 7.23 14.66
CA GLN A 92 -23.60 7.14 13.63
C GLN A 92 -23.06 7.51 12.24
N HIS A 93 -23.73 7.01 11.19
CA HIS A 93 -23.51 7.51 9.84
C HIS A 93 -24.12 8.92 9.71
N VAL A 94 -23.30 9.89 9.29
CA VAL A 94 -23.69 11.30 9.20
C VAL A 94 -23.55 11.80 7.77
N ILE A 95 -24.55 12.55 7.30
CA ILE A 95 -24.48 13.31 6.04
C ILE A 95 -24.30 14.78 6.38
N LEU A 96 -23.18 15.37 5.93
CA LEU A 96 -22.92 16.80 6.03
C LEU A 96 -23.28 17.48 4.70
N TYR A 97 -24.32 18.33 4.71
CA TYR A 97 -24.77 19.06 3.54
C TYR A 97 -24.68 20.58 3.75
N GLY A 98 -24.66 21.35 2.66
CA GLY A 98 -24.61 22.81 2.67
C GLY A 98 -23.77 23.38 1.53
N PRO A 99 -23.71 24.72 1.38
CA PRO A 99 -22.97 25.38 0.30
C PRO A 99 -21.49 24.96 0.22
N PRO A 100 -20.83 25.06 -0.96
CA PRO A 100 -19.40 24.78 -1.08
C PRO A 100 -18.58 25.76 -0.22
N GLY A 101 -17.46 25.29 0.34
CA GLY A 101 -16.52 26.15 1.07
C GLY A 101 -16.88 26.49 2.52
N ILE A 102 -18.01 26.03 3.08
CA ILE A 102 -18.42 26.35 4.47
C ILE A 102 -17.69 25.56 5.57
N GLY A 103 -16.68 24.76 5.23
CA GLY A 103 -15.90 23.99 6.21
C GLY A 103 -16.45 22.61 6.60
N LYS A 104 -17.39 22.01 5.85
CA LYS A 104 -17.96 20.67 6.15
C LYS A 104 -16.89 19.59 6.36
N THR A 105 -15.97 19.46 5.40
CA THR A 105 -14.88 18.47 5.47
C THR A 105 -13.90 18.78 6.59
N ALA A 106 -13.61 20.06 6.86
CA ALA A 106 -12.75 20.47 7.96
C ALA A 106 -13.36 20.12 9.32
N ALA A 107 -14.65 20.39 9.51
CA ALA A 107 -15.39 20.02 10.71
C ALA A 107 -15.41 18.51 10.94
N ALA A 108 -15.65 17.71 9.89
CA ALA A 108 -15.62 16.25 9.98
C ALA A 108 -14.26 15.73 10.48
N ARG A 109 -13.16 16.20 9.90
CA ARG A 109 -11.82 15.77 10.32
C ARG A 109 -11.53 16.11 11.78
N LEU A 110 -11.84 17.34 12.20
CA LEU A 110 -11.59 17.76 13.58
C LEU A 110 -12.39 16.96 14.60
N VAL A 111 -13.68 16.69 14.32
CA VAL A 111 -14.50 15.84 15.21
C VAL A 111 -14.00 14.41 15.23
N LEU A 112 -13.57 13.85 14.10
CA LEU A 112 -13.01 12.50 14.07
C LEU A 112 -11.72 12.40 14.89
N GLU A 113 -10.80 13.37 14.76
CA GLU A 113 -9.59 13.42 15.61
C GLU A 113 -9.91 13.62 17.10
N GLU A 114 -10.95 14.39 17.43
CA GLU A 114 -11.45 14.49 18.80
C GLU A 114 -12.04 13.16 19.29
N ALA A 115 -12.74 12.41 18.43
CA ALA A 115 -13.36 11.15 18.79
C ALA A 115 -12.33 10.12 19.29
N LYS A 116 -11.11 10.09 18.73
CA LYS A 116 -10.00 9.24 19.23
C LYS A 116 -9.63 9.50 20.69
N ASN A 117 -9.83 10.73 21.15
CA ASN A 117 -9.48 11.19 22.49
C ASN A 117 -10.70 11.23 23.43
N THR A 118 -11.90 10.94 22.93
CA THR A 118 -13.13 11.03 23.71
C THR A 118 -13.38 9.74 24.48
N PRO A 119 -13.47 9.79 25.83
CA PRO A 119 -13.81 8.61 26.62
C PRO A 119 -15.15 8.02 26.20
N GLY A 120 -15.15 6.72 25.93
CA GLY A 120 -16.35 5.99 25.52
C GLY A 120 -16.62 5.99 24.02
N SER A 121 -15.85 6.69 23.19
CA SER A 121 -15.84 6.44 21.75
C SER A 121 -15.15 5.10 21.45
N PRO A 122 -15.51 4.40 20.35
CA PRO A 122 -14.88 3.13 19.98
C PRO A 122 -13.55 3.30 19.23
N PHE A 123 -13.12 4.53 18.93
CA PHE A 123 -11.91 4.78 18.14
C PHE A 123 -10.66 4.74 19.03
N SER A 124 -9.67 3.94 18.64
CA SER A 124 -8.36 3.92 19.29
C SER A 124 -7.53 5.17 18.98
N PRO A 125 -6.51 5.51 19.80
CA PRO A 125 -5.62 6.65 19.53
C PRO A 125 -4.89 6.56 18.19
N ASP A 126 -4.64 5.35 17.71
CA ASP A 126 -3.97 5.05 16.44
C ASP A 126 -4.93 4.83 15.27
N ALA A 127 -6.25 4.97 15.50
CA ALA A 127 -7.28 4.78 14.48
C ALA A 127 -6.99 5.63 13.24
N LYS A 128 -7.18 5.00 12.08
CA LYS A 128 -6.97 5.62 10.77
C LYS A 128 -8.32 6.00 10.18
N PHE A 129 -8.52 7.30 9.96
CA PHE A 129 -9.64 7.79 9.18
C PHE A 129 -9.22 7.91 7.72
N VAL A 130 -9.89 7.14 6.86
CA VAL A 130 -9.64 7.13 5.43
C VAL A 130 -10.64 8.07 4.77
N GLU A 131 -10.14 9.10 4.12
CA GLU A 131 -10.96 10.01 3.34
C GLU A 131 -10.95 9.58 1.88
N ILE A 132 -12.15 9.51 1.31
CA ILE A 132 -12.36 9.15 -0.09
C ILE A 132 -13.11 10.32 -0.72
N ASP A 133 -12.50 10.93 -1.74
CA ASP A 133 -13.13 11.98 -2.52
C ASP A 133 -13.64 11.45 -3.88
N ALA A 134 -14.36 12.29 -4.62
CA ALA A 134 -14.92 11.93 -5.91
C ALA A 134 -13.86 11.67 -7.00
N THR A 135 -12.62 12.10 -6.80
CA THR A 135 -11.51 11.83 -7.73
C THR A 135 -10.86 10.48 -7.45
N ILE A 136 -10.77 10.09 -6.19
CA ILE A 136 -10.35 8.75 -5.73
C ILE A 136 -11.41 7.71 -6.12
N ALA A 137 -12.68 8.00 -5.87
CA ALA A 137 -13.79 7.09 -6.17
C ALA A 137 -14.20 7.06 -7.66
N ARG A 138 -13.37 7.58 -8.57
CA ARG A 138 -13.65 7.42 -10.00
C ARG A 138 -13.72 5.94 -10.33
N PHE A 139 -14.81 5.53 -10.97
CA PHE A 139 -14.96 4.18 -11.50
C PHE A 139 -13.88 3.96 -12.57
N ASP A 140 -12.86 3.18 -12.21
CA ASP A 140 -11.87 2.62 -13.12
C ASP A 140 -12.18 1.12 -13.24
N GLU A 141 -12.27 0.60 -14.46
CA GLU A 141 -12.39 -0.85 -14.72
C GLU A 141 -11.22 -1.64 -14.10
N ARG A 142 -10.11 -0.97 -13.78
CA ARG A 142 -8.96 -1.56 -13.09
C ARG A 142 -9.07 -1.51 -11.55
N GLY A 143 -9.98 -0.71 -11.00
CA GLY A 143 -10.33 -0.64 -9.57
C GLY A 143 -11.21 -1.80 -9.09
N ILE A 144 -11.38 -2.83 -9.93
CA ILE A 144 -12.13 -4.07 -9.66
C ILE A 144 -11.57 -4.87 -8.47
N ALA A 145 -10.36 -4.57 -8.02
CA ALA A 145 -9.75 -5.18 -6.86
C ALA A 145 -9.13 -4.12 -5.93
N ASP A 146 -9.83 -3.01 -5.69
CA ASP A 146 -9.39 -2.04 -4.68
C ASP A 146 -9.81 -2.52 -3.27
N PRO A 147 -8.86 -2.99 -2.44
CA PRO A 147 -9.16 -3.47 -1.09
C PRO A 147 -9.61 -2.36 -0.14
N LEU A 148 -9.38 -1.08 -0.47
CA LEU A 148 -9.80 0.06 0.35
C LEU A 148 -11.27 0.42 0.14
N ILE A 149 -11.77 0.30 -1.10
CA ILE A 149 -13.17 0.62 -1.45
C ILE A 149 -14.06 -0.62 -1.35
N GLY A 150 -13.48 -1.83 -1.34
CA GLY A 150 -14.23 -3.07 -1.16
C GLY A 150 -15.08 -3.44 -2.38
N SER A 151 -14.72 -2.92 -3.56
CA SER A 151 -15.29 -3.34 -4.84
C SER A 151 -14.80 -4.73 -5.19
N VAL A 152 -15.24 -5.76 -4.48
CA VAL A 152 -15.06 -7.16 -4.92
C VAL A 152 -16.03 -7.37 -6.08
N HIS A 153 -15.61 -7.00 -7.29
CA HIS A 153 -16.32 -7.45 -8.48
C HIS A 153 -15.88 -8.89 -8.74
N ASP A 154 -16.83 -9.80 -8.65
CA ASP A 154 -16.61 -11.23 -8.79
C ASP A 154 -15.80 -11.54 -10.08
N PRO A 155 -14.58 -12.11 -9.98
CA PRO A 155 -13.71 -12.38 -11.12
C PRO A 155 -14.35 -13.27 -12.19
N ILE A 156 -15.43 -13.99 -11.83
CA ILE A 156 -16.16 -14.89 -12.71
C ILE A 156 -17.00 -14.12 -13.74
N TYR A 157 -17.37 -12.85 -13.49
CA TYR A 157 -18.31 -12.08 -14.32
C TYR A 157 -17.69 -11.09 -15.31
N GLN A 158 -16.41 -10.75 -15.18
CA GLN A 158 -15.70 -9.95 -16.17
C GLN A 158 -14.34 -10.58 -16.40
N GLY A 159 -14.28 -11.45 -17.40
CA GLY A 159 -13.06 -12.14 -17.80
C GLY A 159 -11.88 -11.19 -17.72
N ALA A 160 -10.97 -11.47 -16.79
CA ALA A 160 -9.66 -10.87 -16.74
C ALA A 160 -9.10 -10.95 -18.15
N GLY A 161 -9.12 -9.82 -18.86
CA GLY A 161 -8.49 -9.73 -20.16
C GLY A 161 -7.02 -10.17 -20.07
N PRO A 162 -6.26 -10.17 -21.17
CA PRO A 162 -4.89 -10.69 -21.21
C PRO A 162 -3.92 -10.16 -20.13
N LEU A 163 -4.28 -9.09 -19.41
CA LEU A 163 -3.53 -8.46 -18.34
C LEU A 163 -3.74 -9.07 -16.93
N GLY A 164 -4.86 -9.76 -16.65
CA GLY A 164 -5.10 -10.30 -15.31
C GLY A 164 -4.26 -11.53 -14.96
N MET A 165 -3.73 -12.24 -15.95
CA MET A 165 -2.76 -13.32 -15.74
C MET A 165 -1.38 -12.81 -15.30
N ALA A 166 -1.04 -11.56 -15.58
CA ALA A 166 0.31 -11.05 -15.36
C ALA A 166 0.54 -10.58 -13.91
N GLY A 167 -0.52 -10.27 -13.14
CA GLY A 167 -0.40 -9.81 -11.76
C GLY A 167 0.47 -8.56 -11.58
N VAL A 168 0.73 -7.80 -12.65
CA VAL A 168 1.57 -6.61 -12.64
C VAL A 168 0.69 -5.38 -12.42
N PRO A 169 0.78 -4.68 -11.28
CA PRO A 169 0.18 -3.36 -11.15
C PRO A 169 0.91 -2.40 -12.10
N GLN A 170 0.16 -1.71 -12.95
CA GLN A 170 0.70 -0.64 -13.80
C GLN A 170 0.96 0.63 -12.96
N PRO A 171 1.94 1.46 -13.34
CA PRO A 171 2.39 2.63 -12.57
C PRO A 171 1.33 3.70 -12.39
#